data_AF-A0A2N9N2U1-F1
#
_entry.id   AF-A0A2N9N2U1-F1
#
_cell.length_a   1.000
_cell.length_b   1.000
_cell.length_c   1.000
_cell.angle_alpha   90.00
_cell.angle_beta   90.00
_cell.angle_gamma   90.00
#
_symmetry.space_group_name_H-M   'P 1'
#
loop_
_entity.id
_entity.type
_entity.pdbx_description
1 polymer ?
#
loop_
_entity_poly.entity_id
_entity_poly.type
_entity_poly.pdbx_seq_one_letter_code
_entity_poly.pdbx_strand_id
1 'polypeptide(L)'
;MISLSHSRATGFCAIAPAGVEVGCDLETVEPRSPAFLVDYFTDEEQLLVARVPAATRNHVLTLLWSAKESALKALRCGLRSDTLSVNAAPADFLRTRGEGWHRMSVAHITGATFHGWWRGSRDLVWTVVAGPPPLRLVALQL
;
A
#
# COMPACT_ATOMS: atom_id res chain seq x y z
N MET A 1 -15.57 10.74 -1.05
CA MET A 1 -15.35 9.29 -1.12
C MET A 1 -14.80 8.80 0.21
N ILE A 2 -15.15 7.58 0.62
CA ILE A 2 -14.64 6.95 1.85
C ILE A 2 -14.02 5.59 1.51
N SER A 3 -12.95 5.24 2.20
CA SER A 3 -12.36 3.91 2.19
C SER A 3 -12.06 3.49 3.63
N LEU A 4 -12.28 2.22 3.93
CA LEU A 4 -12.15 1.65 5.27
C LEU A 4 -11.26 0.41 5.19
N SER A 5 -10.41 0.23 6.19
CA SER A 5 -9.72 -1.02 6.45
C SER A 5 -9.59 -1.24 7.94
N HIS A 6 -9.40 -2.48 8.35
CA HIS A 6 -9.15 -2.81 9.75
C HIS A 6 -8.19 -3.99 9.82
N SER A 7 -7.37 -4.01 10.85
CA SER A 7 -6.52 -5.15 11.18
C SER A 7 -6.43 -5.29 12.68
N ARG A 8 -6.67 -6.51 13.17
CA ARG A 8 -6.79 -6.80 14.61
C ARG A 8 -7.79 -5.84 15.27
N ALA A 9 -7.39 -5.14 16.33
CA ALA A 9 -8.22 -4.19 17.06
C ALA A 9 -8.14 -2.75 16.51
N THR A 10 -7.49 -2.52 15.38
CA THR A 10 -7.27 -1.18 14.82
C THR A 10 -8.10 -0.96 13.57
N GLY A 11 -8.86 0.13 13.54
CA GLY A 11 -9.55 0.62 12.35
C GLY A 11 -8.76 1.73 11.65
N PHE A 12 -8.95 1.84 10.33
CA PHE A 12 -8.40 2.92 9.53
C PHE A 12 -9.42 3.40 8.50
N CYS A 13 -9.53 4.72 8.35
CA CYS A 13 -10.48 5.36 7.46
C CYS A 13 -9.79 6.47 6.68
N ALA A 14 -9.95 6.45 5.36
CA ALA A 14 -9.57 7.55 4.48
C ALA A 14 -10.80 8.22 3.90
N ILE A 15 -10.80 9.55 3.90
CA ILE A 15 -11.88 10.37 3.34
C ILE A 15 -11.26 11.32 2.31
N ALA A 16 -11.91 11.43 1.15
CA ALA A 16 -11.55 12.37 0.11
C ALA A 16 -12.78 13.17 -0.36
N PRO A 17 -12.60 14.37 -0.97
CA PRO A 17 -13.68 15.13 -1.60
C PRO A 17 -14.45 14.33 -2.66
N ALA A 18 -15.58 14.86 -3.11
CA ALA A 18 -16.28 14.32 -4.27
C ALA A 18 -15.38 14.40 -5.52
N GLY A 19 -15.47 13.40 -6.40
CA GLY A 19 -14.65 13.31 -7.62
C GLY A 19 -13.21 12.83 -7.42
N VAL A 20 -12.78 12.55 -6.18
CA VAL A 20 -11.48 11.93 -5.88
C VAL A 20 -11.70 10.47 -5.53
N GLU A 21 -11.08 9.58 -6.31
CA GLU A 21 -10.97 8.16 -5.98
C GLU A 21 -10.00 8.01 -4.83
N VAL A 22 -10.37 7.25 -3.80
CA VAL A 22 -9.53 7.01 -2.62
C VAL A 22 -9.65 5.57 -2.20
N GLY A 23 -8.52 4.99 -1.83
CA GLY A 23 -8.46 3.68 -1.22
C GLY A 23 -7.43 3.67 -0.11
N CYS A 24 -7.74 2.97 0.97
CA CYS A 24 -6.81 2.79 2.06
C CYS A 24 -6.80 1.35 2.54
N ASP A 25 -5.68 0.99 3.14
CA ASP A 25 -5.50 -0.31 3.71
C ASP A 25 -4.62 -0.29 4.96
N LEU A 26 -4.87 -1.24 5.85
CA LEU A 26 -4.21 -1.41 7.13
C LEU A 26 -3.96 -2.90 7.30
N GLU A 27 -2.69 -3.27 7.40
CA GLU A 27 -2.27 -4.66 7.43
C GLU A 27 -1.35 -4.94 8.60
N THR A 28 -1.47 -6.15 9.11
CA THR A 28 -0.55 -6.68 10.10
C THR A 28 0.67 -7.27 9.40
N VAL A 29 1.85 -7.00 9.96
CA VAL A 29 3.10 -7.63 9.52
C VAL A 29 3.19 -9.04 10.08
N GLU A 30 3.15 -10.02 9.19
CA GLU A 30 3.23 -11.45 9.52
C GLU A 30 4.19 -12.17 8.57
N PRO A 31 4.79 -13.29 8.98
CA PRO A 31 5.58 -14.13 8.08
C PRO A 31 4.79 -14.55 6.85
N ARG A 32 5.36 -14.35 5.67
CA ARG A 32 4.78 -14.80 4.39
C ARG A 32 5.59 -15.96 3.82
N SER A 33 4.90 -16.90 3.18
CA SER A 33 5.57 -18.01 2.47
C SER A 33 6.34 -17.48 1.26
N PRO A 34 7.38 -18.19 0.77
CA PRO A 34 8.03 -17.83 -0.48
C PRO A 34 7.08 -17.79 -1.68
N ALA A 35 6.09 -18.69 -1.73
CA ALA A 35 5.07 -18.71 -2.78
C ALA A 35 4.25 -17.42 -2.82
N PHE A 36 3.96 -16.82 -1.66
CA PHE A 36 3.25 -15.54 -1.60
C PHE A 36 3.94 -14.43 -2.38
N LEU A 37 5.29 -14.40 -2.38
CA LEU A 37 6.04 -13.42 -3.18
C LEU A 37 5.88 -13.67 -4.68
N VAL A 38 5.90 -14.94 -5.10
CA VAL A 38 5.82 -15.33 -6.52
C VAL A 38 4.41 -15.14 -7.08
N ASP A 39 3.39 -15.48 -6.31
CA ASP A 39 2.01 -15.56 -6.80
C ASP A 39 1.34 -14.18 -6.88
N TYR A 40 1.77 -13.20 -6.08
CA TYR A 40 1.05 -11.94 -5.90
C TYR A 40 1.84 -10.67 -6.23
N PHE A 41 3.15 -10.76 -6.53
CA PHE A 41 4.01 -9.59 -6.76
C PHE A 41 4.65 -9.60 -8.14
N THR A 42 4.75 -8.40 -8.72
CA THR A 42 5.40 -8.19 -10.02
C THR A 42 6.90 -8.44 -9.92
N ASP A 43 7.57 -8.63 -11.06
CA ASP A 43 9.03 -8.77 -11.10
C ASP A 43 9.75 -7.57 -10.47
N GLU A 44 9.23 -6.35 -10.69
CA GLU A 44 9.79 -5.12 -10.10
C GLU A 44 9.70 -5.13 -8.56
N GLU A 45 8.57 -5.58 -8.02
CA GLU A 45 8.36 -5.72 -6.58
C GLU A 45 9.22 -6.83 -5.98
N GLN A 46 9.36 -7.95 -6.68
CA GLN A 46 10.25 -9.05 -6.29
C GLN A 46 11.71 -8.57 -6.22
N LEU A 47 12.17 -7.78 -7.19
CA LEU A 47 13.50 -7.16 -7.18
C LEU A 47 13.67 -6.19 -6.01
N LEU A 48 12.62 -5.43 -5.65
CA LEU A 48 12.66 -4.56 -4.47
C LEU A 48 12.82 -5.37 -3.19
N VAL A 49 12.08 -6.46 -3.03
CA VAL A 49 12.15 -7.37 -1.86
C VAL A 49 13.51 -8.07 -1.78
N ALA A 50 14.12 -8.42 -2.92
CA ALA A 50 15.45 -9.02 -2.95
C ALA A 50 16.56 -8.09 -2.43
N ARG A 51 16.37 -6.76 -2.55
CA ARG A 51 17.35 -5.74 -2.14
C ARG A 51 17.34 -5.41 -0.66
N VAL A 52 16.33 -5.86 0.09
CA VAL A 52 16.24 -5.60 1.53
C VAL A 52 16.77 -6.76 2.38
N PRO A 53 17.25 -6.48 3.61
CA PRO A 53 17.63 -7.52 4.56
C PRO A 53 16.49 -8.51 4.83
N ALA A 54 16.84 -9.78 5.06
CA ALA A 54 15.85 -10.83 5.35
C ALA A 54 14.93 -10.48 6.53
N ALA A 55 15.47 -9.84 7.56
CA ALA A 55 14.73 -9.40 8.76
C ALA A 55 13.61 -8.40 8.45
N THR A 56 13.68 -7.66 7.34
CA THR A 56 12.68 -6.67 6.94
C THR A 56 11.75 -7.15 5.82
N ARG A 57 11.96 -8.34 5.25
CA ARG A 57 11.20 -8.79 4.08
C ARG A 57 9.70 -8.86 4.31
N ASN A 58 9.27 -9.34 5.48
CA ASN A 58 7.84 -9.40 5.82
C ASN A 58 7.22 -7.99 5.85
N HIS A 59 7.91 -6.99 6.40
CA HIS A 59 7.46 -5.60 6.36
C HIS A 59 7.27 -5.09 4.92
N VAL A 60 8.24 -5.36 4.05
CA VAL A 60 8.18 -4.89 2.66
C VAL A 60 7.05 -5.57 1.90
N LEU A 61 6.90 -6.89 2.07
CA LEU A 61 5.80 -7.65 1.48
C LEU A 61 4.44 -7.13 1.95
N THR A 62 4.28 -6.91 3.26
CA THR A 62 3.05 -6.34 3.81
C THR A 62 2.78 -4.94 3.27
N LEU A 63 3.80 -4.09 3.12
CA LEU A 63 3.67 -2.76 2.54
C LEU A 63 3.20 -2.80 1.09
N LEU A 64 3.87 -3.60 0.26
CA LEU A 64 3.53 -3.70 -1.16
C LEU A 64 2.13 -4.30 -1.33
N TRP A 65 1.79 -5.34 -0.57
CA TRP A 65 0.44 -5.91 -0.54
C TRP A 65 -0.62 -4.85 -0.18
N SER A 66 -0.41 -4.14 0.93
CA SER A 66 -1.34 -3.11 1.40
C SER A 66 -1.51 -1.98 0.38
N ALA A 67 -0.43 -1.57 -0.29
CA ALA A 67 -0.49 -0.56 -1.34
C ALA A 67 -1.32 -1.03 -2.55
N LYS A 68 -1.20 -2.30 -2.95
CA LYS A 68 -2.05 -2.89 -3.99
C LYS A 68 -3.52 -2.89 -3.59
N GLU A 69 -3.83 -3.35 -2.39
CA GLU A 69 -5.20 -3.32 -1.86
C GLU A 69 -5.78 -1.90 -1.86
N SER A 70 -5.00 -0.91 -1.44
CA SER A 70 -5.38 0.50 -1.49
C SER A 70 -5.75 0.94 -2.90
N ALA A 71 -4.96 0.60 -3.93
CA ALA A 71 -5.29 0.95 -5.31
C ALA A 71 -6.54 0.21 -5.82
N LEU A 72 -6.70 -1.08 -5.51
CA LEU A 72 -7.87 -1.86 -5.90
C LEU A 72 -9.16 -1.38 -5.22
N LYS A 73 -9.07 -0.86 -3.98
CA LYS A 73 -10.17 -0.17 -3.30
C LYS A 73 -10.49 1.17 -3.96
N ALA A 74 -9.48 1.94 -4.38
CA ALA A 74 -9.70 3.20 -5.12
C ALA A 74 -10.40 2.97 -6.47
N LEU A 75 -10.03 1.89 -7.19
CA LEU A 75 -10.65 1.44 -8.43
C LEU A 75 -12.05 0.80 -8.24
N ARG A 76 -12.43 0.50 -6.99
CA ARG A 76 -13.68 -0.19 -6.62
C ARG A 76 -13.88 -1.56 -7.26
N CYS A 77 -12.80 -2.22 -7.69
CA CYS A 77 -12.85 -3.58 -8.24
C CYS A 77 -12.67 -4.67 -7.17
N GLY A 78 -12.05 -4.33 -6.04
CA GLY A 78 -11.66 -5.30 -4.99
C GLY A 78 -10.63 -6.33 -5.49
N LEU A 79 -10.37 -7.36 -4.69
CA LEU A 79 -9.41 -8.44 -5.01
C LEU A 79 -9.87 -9.40 -6.13
N ARG A 80 -10.94 -9.08 -6.87
CA ARG A 80 -11.31 -9.86 -8.07
C ARG A 80 -10.37 -9.59 -9.24
N SER A 81 -9.66 -8.46 -9.20
CA SER A 81 -8.59 -8.14 -10.13
C SER A 81 -7.32 -8.90 -9.74
N ASP A 82 -6.61 -9.40 -10.77
CA ASP A 82 -5.29 -10.00 -10.60
C ASP A 82 -4.34 -8.99 -9.94
N THR A 83 -3.71 -9.38 -8.82
CA THR A 83 -2.76 -8.51 -8.11
C THR A 83 -1.52 -8.19 -8.93
N LEU A 84 -1.19 -9.00 -9.94
CA LEU A 84 -0.11 -8.72 -10.89
C LEU A 84 -0.46 -7.60 -11.88
N SER A 85 -1.73 -7.20 -11.96
CA SER A 85 -2.15 -6.00 -12.71
C SER A 85 -1.80 -4.69 -12.00
N VAL A 86 -1.30 -4.77 -10.76
CA VAL A 86 -0.97 -3.62 -9.90
C VAL A 86 0.50 -3.66 -9.49
N ASN A 87 1.18 -2.52 -9.60
CA ASN A 87 2.57 -2.36 -9.22
C ASN A 87 2.73 -1.21 -8.22
N ALA A 88 3.17 -1.51 -7.00
CA ALA A 88 3.40 -0.54 -5.95
C ALA A 88 4.86 -0.07 -5.91
N ALA A 89 5.05 1.25 -5.84
CA ALA A 89 6.35 1.89 -5.80
C ALA A 89 6.44 2.87 -4.60
N PRO A 90 6.93 2.40 -3.43
CA PRO A 90 7.25 3.29 -2.32
C PRO A 90 8.45 4.17 -2.65
N ALA A 91 8.28 5.49 -2.63
CA ALA A 91 9.31 6.44 -3.04
C ALA A 91 10.49 6.46 -2.06
N ASP A 92 11.72 6.50 -2.58
CA ASP A 92 12.96 6.51 -1.78
C ASP A 92 12.99 5.42 -0.68
N PHE A 93 12.36 4.27 -0.93
CA PHE A 93 12.09 3.26 0.09
C PHE A 93 13.34 2.84 0.88
N LEU A 94 14.43 2.55 0.18
CA LEU A 94 15.67 2.09 0.80
C LEU A 94 16.37 3.16 1.66
N ARG A 95 16.04 4.44 1.44
CA ARG A 95 16.57 5.59 2.19
C ARG A 95 15.62 6.04 3.30
N THR A 96 14.38 5.59 3.27
CA THR A 96 13.34 5.97 4.21
C THR A 96 13.67 5.45 5.61
N ARG A 97 13.52 6.30 6.63
CA ARG A 97 13.75 6.00 8.04
C ARG A 97 12.65 6.64 8.88
N GLY A 98 12.36 6.02 10.03
CA GLY A 98 11.36 6.50 10.99
C GLY A 98 9.97 5.96 10.73
N GLU A 99 9.04 6.29 11.63
CA GLU A 99 7.65 5.82 11.64
C GLU A 99 6.68 6.86 11.04
N GLY A 100 7.19 7.75 10.18
CA GLY A 100 6.42 8.81 9.56
C GLY A 100 5.60 8.34 8.36
N TRP A 101 4.83 9.25 7.78
CA TRP A 101 4.19 9.03 6.49
C TRP A 101 5.17 9.33 5.36
N HIS A 102 5.33 8.39 4.44
CA HIS A 102 6.27 8.43 3.33
C HIS A 102 5.53 8.29 2.00
N ARG A 103 6.03 8.93 0.94
CA ARG A 103 5.35 8.93 -0.36
C ARG A 103 5.40 7.57 -1.04
N MET A 104 4.38 7.28 -1.83
CA MET A 104 4.34 6.16 -2.77
C MET A 104 3.46 6.48 -3.98
N SER A 105 3.61 5.67 -5.02
CA SER A 105 2.70 5.59 -6.15
C SER A 105 2.32 4.14 -6.41
N VAL A 106 1.15 3.93 -7.02
CA VAL A 106 0.70 2.60 -7.44
C VAL A 106 0.13 2.71 -8.84
N ALA A 107 0.66 1.91 -9.77
CA ALA A 107 0.23 1.86 -11.16
C ALA A 107 -0.63 0.61 -11.40
N HIS A 108 -1.68 0.75 -12.21
CA HIS A 108 -2.50 -0.35 -12.71
C HIS A 108 -2.27 -0.52 -14.21
N ILE A 109 -2.33 -1.76 -14.72
CA ILE A 109 -2.03 -2.09 -16.12
C ILE A 109 -2.97 -1.41 -17.15
N THR A 110 -4.14 -0.94 -16.71
CA THR A 110 -5.06 -0.14 -17.54
C THR A 110 -4.61 1.30 -17.77
N GLY A 111 -3.49 1.72 -17.16
CA GLY A 111 -2.95 3.07 -17.24
C GLY A 111 -3.34 3.98 -16.06
N ALA A 112 -4.22 3.52 -15.16
CA ALA A 112 -4.54 4.29 -13.95
C ALA A 112 -3.31 4.36 -13.02
N THR A 113 -3.05 5.54 -12.47
CA THR A 113 -1.97 5.75 -11.49
C THR A 113 -2.52 6.49 -10.28
N PHE A 114 -2.26 5.94 -9.10
CA PHE A 114 -2.62 6.53 -7.82
C PHE A 114 -1.38 6.99 -7.08
N HIS A 115 -1.52 8.06 -6.30
CA HIS A 115 -0.46 8.59 -5.47
C HIS A 115 -0.91 8.69 -4.03
N GLY A 116 0.03 8.55 -3.11
CA GLY A 116 -0.34 8.51 -1.72
C GLY A 116 0.82 8.42 -0.76
N TRP A 117 0.52 7.80 0.38
CA TRP A 117 1.46 7.65 1.47
C TRP A 117 1.32 6.29 2.13
N TRP A 118 2.42 5.84 2.70
CA TRP A 118 2.48 4.70 3.59
C TRP A 118 3.15 5.08 4.90
N ARG A 119 2.82 4.34 5.95
CA ARG A 119 3.46 4.43 7.27
C ARG A 119 3.70 3.01 7.77
N GLY A 120 4.87 2.74 8.31
CA GLY A 120 5.20 1.46 8.95
C GLY A 120 5.43 1.65 10.45
N SER A 121 4.98 0.67 11.23
CA SER A 121 5.42 0.42 12.61
C SER A 121 6.01 -0.99 12.69
N ARG A 122 6.36 -1.47 13.89
CA ARG A 122 6.81 -2.86 14.07
C ARG A 122 5.78 -3.90 13.61
N ASP A 123 4.50 -3.68 13.89
CA ASP A 123 3.48 -4.73 13.73
C ASP A 123 2.43 -4.41 12.66
N LEU A 124 2.34 -3.15 12.24
CA LEU A 124 1.29 -2.66 11.36
C LEU A 124 1.87 -1.80 10.23
N VAL A 125 1.23 -1.88 9.07
CA VAL A 125 1.46 -1.01 7.91
C VAL A 125 0.14 -0.35 7.53
N TRP A 126 0.19 0.96 7.29
CA TRP A 126 -0.92 1.73 6.75
C TRP A 126 -0.56 2.23 5.36
N THR A 127 -1.51 2.17 4.44
CA THR A 127 -1.39 2.71 3.09
C THR A 127 -2.65 3.49 2.72
N VAL A 128 -2.48 4.60 2.03
CA VAL A 128 -3.59 5.37 1.46
C VAL A 128 -3.16 5.92 0.12
N VAL A 129 -4.02 5.79 -0.89
CA VAL A 129 -3.80 6.31 -2.24
C VAL A 129 -5.03 7.07 -2.72
N ALA A 130 -4.81 8.04 -3.60
CA ALA A 130 -5.87 8.76 -4.26
C ALA A 130 -5.53 9.10 -5.72
N GLY A 131 -6.57 9.26 -6.52
CA GLY A 131 -6.54 9.72 -7.91
C GLY A 131 -7.60 10.81 -8.10
N PRO A 132 -7.26 11.99 -8.64
CA PRO A 132 -5.93 12.48 -9.07
C PRO A 132 -4.92 12.65 -7.89
N PRO A 133 -3.63 12.95 -8.17
CA PRO A 133 -2.59 13.00 -7.14
C PRO A 133 -2.91 13.99 -6.01
N PRO A 134 -2.94 13.54 -4.73
CA PRO A 134 -3.28 14.41 -3.61
C PRO A 134 -2.11 15.31 -3.19
N LEU A 135 -2.40 16.59 -2.95
CA LEU A 135 -1.41 17.59 -2.51
C LEU A 135 -0.86 17.27 -1.10
N ARG A 136 -1.76 16.97 -0.15
CA ARG A 136 -1.40 16.76 1.26
C ARG A 136 -2.19 15.62 1.89
N LEU A 137 -1.57 14.99 2.88
CA LEU A 137 -2.22 14.07 3.82
C LEU A 137 -2.46 14.80 5.13
N VAL A 138 -3.67 14.70 5.67
CA VAL A 138 -3.98 15.11 7.05
C VAL A 138 -4.32 13.84 7.81
N ALA A 139 -3.42 13.42 8.69
CA ALA A 139 -3.59 12.23 9.52
C ALA A 139 -4.11 12.63 10.91
N LEU A 140 -5.18 11.99 11.35
CA LEU A 140 -5.76 12.14 12.69
C LEU A 140 -5.60 10.82 13.44
N GLN A 141 -5.24 10.88 14.72
CA GLN A 141 -5.28 9.73 15.63
C GLN A 141 -6.33 10.04 16.70
N LEU A 142 -7.27 9.11 16.87
CA LEU A 142 -8.38 9.19 17.81
C LEU A 142 -8.09 8.31 19.03
#